data_AF-A0A940ACC1-F1
#
_entry.id   AF-A0A940ACC1-F1
#
_cell.length_a   1.000
_cell.length_b   1.000
_cell.length_c   1.000
_cell.angle_alpha   90.00
_cell.angle_beta   90.00
_cell.angle_gamma   90.00
#
_symmetry.space_group_name_H-M   'P 1'
#
loop_
_entity.id
_entity.type
_entity.pdbx_description
1 polymer ?
#
loop_
_entity_poly.entity_id
_entity_poly.type
_entity_poly.pdbx_seq_one_letter_code
_entity_poly.pdbx_strand_id
1 'polypeptide(L)'
;PNRCDNEAFMTLHINLEKTEEYIKQKNKENPDNKIAIFEIIIAATLKAIRLRPHMNRFIANKTMYQRNELTAAFTVKKNFRDDGEETLARVVAEDGDTLETINKKVVDQINFCKTSTDESTEAMNFIQKLPGKKFIGAMARMLDRHGLMPKSVIATDPYQCTVVLTNLGSIGMNIGYHHLMNWGTTSIFIVIGKKHNRPHYDKDGNITMRREMSLSITIDERISDGFYYARSLRLLKKLIENPELLELPIEEEVKY
;
A
#
# COMPACT_ATOMS: atom_id res chain seq x y z
N PRO A 1 14.70 -11.28 -8.85
CA PRO A 1 13.42 -12.04 -8.94
C PRO A 1 12.57 -11.69 -10.17
N ASN A 2 13.11 -10.91 -11.12
CA ASN A 2 12.44 -10.48 -12.36
C ASN A 2 10.95 -10.17 -12.17
N ARG A 3 10.59 -9.46 -11.09
CA ARG A 3 9.17 -9.25 -10.74
C ARG A 3 8.46 -8.42 -11.80
N CYS A 4 9.16 -7.49 -12.43
CA CYS A 4 8.64 -6.70 -13.54
C CYS A 4 8.18 -7.56 -14.73
N ASP A 5 8.69 -8.78 -14.86
CA ASP A 5 8.33 -9.72 -15.94
C ASP A 5 7.17 -10.65 -15.55
N ASN A 6 6.62 -10.53 -14.33
CA ASN A 6 5.64 -11.47 -13.76
C ASN A 6 4.47 -10.71 -13.10
N GLU A 7 3.85 -9.80 -13.84
CA GLU A 7 2.87 -8.87 -13.30
C GLU A 7 1.45 -9.15 -13.82
N ALA A 8 0.50 -9.18 -12.90
CA ALA A 8 -0.92 -9.03 -13.21
C ALA A 8 -1.36 -7.61 -12.85
N PHE A 9 -1.87 -6.88 -13.83
CA PHE A 9 -2.40 -5.53 -13.66
C PHE A 9 -3.93 -5.53 -13.69
N MET A 10 -4.53 -4.79 -12.77
CA MET A 10 -5.98 -4.66 -12.68
C MET A 10 -6.43 -3.31 -12.15
N THR A 11 -7.62 -2.90 -12.55
CA THR A 11 -8.25 -1.65 -12.09
C THR A 11 -9.52 -1.96 -11.31
N LEU A 12 -9.66 -1.30 -10.16
CA LEU A 12 -10.84 -1.39 -9.30
C LEU A 12 -11.51 -0.02 -9.23
N HIS A 13 -12.77 0.07 -9.60
CA HIS A 13 -13.60 1.25 -9.39
C HIS A 13 -14.40 1.10 -8.10
N ILE A 14 -14.43 2.13 -7.27
CA ILE A 14 -14.98 2.08 -5.90
C ILE A 14 -15.99 3.22 -5.75
N ASN A 15 -17.21 2.90 -5.33
CA ASN A 15 -18.19 3.90 -4.93
C ASN A 15 -17.82 4.44 -3.55
N LEU A 16 -17.66 5.76 -3.45
CA LEU A 16 -17.24 6.44 -2.24
C LEU A 16 -18.39 7.06 -1.44
N GLU A 17 -19.65 6.99 -1.89
CA GLU A 17 -20.77 7.69 -1.24
C GLU A 17 -20.88 7.37 0.25
N LYS A 18 -20.97 6.09 0.60
CA LYS A 18 -20.98 5.63 2.00
C LYS A 18 -19.70 5.98 2.74
N THR A 19 -18.57 5.83 2.07
CA THR A 19 -17.25 6.08 2.67
C THR A 19 -17.06 7.56 3.02
N GLU A 20 -17.49 8.47 2.15
CA GLU A 20 -17.41 9.91 2.39
C GLU A 20 -18.38 10.36 3.48
N GLU A 21 -19.58 9.78 3.52
CA GLU A 21 -20.53 10.01 4.61
C GLU A 21 -19.95 9.56 5.96
N TYR A 22 -19.40 8.35 6.01
CA TYR A 22 -18.73 7.83 7.19
C TYR A 22 -17.56 8.73 7.65
N ILE A 23 -16.66 9.11 6.73
CA ILE A 23 -15.55 10.02 7.05
C ILE A 23 -16.07 11.34 7.63
N LYS A 24 -17.11 11.92 7.01
CA LYS A 24 -17.69 13.19 7.45
C LYS A 24 -18.26 13.07 8.86
N GLN A 25 -18.94 11.98 9.17
CA GLN A 25 -19.49 11.72 10.50
C GLN A 25 -18.37 11.53 11.53
N LYS A 26 -17.43 10.61 11.28
CA LYS A 26 -16.31 10.34 12.22
C LYS A 26 -15.45 11.56 12.49
N ASN A 27 -15.17 12.38 11.48
CA ASN A 27 -14.39 13.60 11.65
C ASN A 27 -15.15 14.72 12.37
N LYS A 28 -16.49 14.67 12.38
CA LYS A 28 -17.32 15.57 13.19
C LYS A 28 -17.31 15.14 14.66
N GLU A 29 -17.34 13.84 14.91
CA GLU A 29 -17.28 13.25 16.26
C GLU A 29 -15.88 13.38 16.88
N ASN A 30 -14.83 13.26 16.07
CA ASN A 30 -13.43 13.28 16.50
C ASN A 30 -12.63 14.36 15.75
N PRO A 31 -12.78 15.65 16.09
CA PRO A 31 -12.14 16.74 15.36
C PRO A 31 -10.60 16.73 15.44
N ASP A 32 -10.05 16.15 16.50
CA ASP A 32 -8.59 16.07 16.73
C ASP A 32 -7.94 14.85 16.07
N ASN A 33 -8.73 13.83 15.69
CA ASN A 33 -8.25 12.61 15.05
C ASN A 33 -8.97 12.36 13.73
N LYS A 34 -8.65 13.18 12.72
CA LYS A 34 -9.31 13.12 11.42
C LYS A 34 -8.82 11.94 10.60
N ILE A 35 -9.78 11.25 10.00
CA ILE A 35 -9.58 10.16 9.04
C ILE A 35 -9.73 10.73 7.64
N ALA A 36 -8.79 10.44 6.74
CA ALA A 36 -8.96 10.65 5.32
C ALA A 36 -9.17 9.32 4.58
N ILE A 37 -9.51 9.42 3.30
CA ILE A 37 -9.73 8.24 2.46
C ILE A 37 -8.48 7.36 2.34
N PHE A 38 -7.30 7.96 2.48
CA PHE A 38 -6.02 7.26 2.36
C PHE A 38 -5.84 6.24 3.49
N GLU A 39 -6.16 6.61 4.73
CA GLU A 39 -6.07 5.70 5.89
C GLU A 39 -7.10 4.58 5.79
N ILE A 40 -8.30 4.86 5.27
CA ILE A 40 -9.31 3.82 4.98
C ILE A 40 -8.77 2.81 3.96
N ILE A 41 -8.13 3.28 2.88
CA ILE A 41 -7.56 2.37 1.86
C ILE A 41 -6.44 1.53 2.45
N ILE A 42 -5.56 2.11 3.27
CA ILE A 42 -4.48 1.36 3.95
C ILE A 42 -5.09 0.29 4.87
N ALA A 43 -6.01 0.66 5.75
CA ALA A 43 -6.66 -0.27 6.67
C ALA A 43 -7.41 -1.39 5.92
N ALA A 44 -8.17 -1.05 4.88
CA ALA A 44 -8.87 -2.02 4.04
C ALA A 44 -7.91 -2.96 3.29
N THR A 45 -6.79 -2.45 2.80
CA THR A 45 -5.76 -3.25 2.12
C THR A 45 -5.12 -4.24 3.10
N LEU A 46 -4.71 -3.76 4.28
CA LEU A 46 -4.11 -4.61 5.31
C LEU A 46 -5.09 -5.69 5.78
N LYS A 47 -6.34 -5.33 6.11
CA LYS A 47 -7.39 -6.29 6.47
C LYS A 47 -7.68 -7.29 5.35
N ALA A 48 -7.80 -6.84 4.09
CA ALA A 48 -8.00 -7.73 2.96
C ALA A 48 -6.86 -8.75 2.82
N ILE A 49 -5.60 -8.32 2.97
CA ILE A 49 -4.43 -9.20 2.89
C ILE A 49 -4.36 -10.15 4.09
N ARG A 50 -4.70 -9.68 5.30
CA ARG A 50 -4.73 -10.51 6.50
C ARG A 50 -5.72 -11.67 6.39
N LEU A 51 -6.91 -11.37 5.85
CA LEU A 51 -7.96 -12.36 5.59
C LEU A 51 -7.67 -13.21 4.35
N ARG A 52 -6.74 -12.78 3.49
CA ARG A 52 -6.34 -13.44 2.25
C ARG A 52 -4.84 -13.72 2.22
N PRO A 53 -4.35 -14.67 3.04
CA PRO A 53 -2.92 -14.81 3.34
C PRO A 53 -2.02 -15.11 2.13
N HIS A 54 -2.54 -15.62 1.01
CA HIS A 54 -1.72 -15.76 -0.21
C HIS A 54 -1.25 -14.42 -0.77
N MET A 55 -2.00 -13.34 -0.52
CA MET A 55 -1.60 -11.98 -0.87
C MET A 55 -0.38 -11.52 -0.06
N ASN A 56 -0.11 -12.15 1.09
CA ASN A 56 1.07 -11.86 1.94
C ASN A 56 2.27 -12.78 1.64
N ARG A 57 2.42 -13.22 0.39
CA ARG A 57 3.54 -14.05 -0.08
C ARG A 57 4.49 -13.29 -0.97
N PHE A 58 5.68 -13.83 -1.20
CA PHE A 58 6.62 -13.32 -2.18
C PHE A 58 7.50 -14.39 -2.77
N ILE A 59 8.07 -14.10 -3.94
CA ILE A 59 9.12 -14.92 -4.54
C ILE A 59 10.49 -14.29 -4.25
N ALA A 60 11.39 -15.06 -3.69
CA ALA A 60 12.81 -14.73 -3.58
C ALA A 60 13.64 -15.96 -3.98
N ASN A 61 14.68 -15.76 -4.79
CA ASN A 61 15.55 -16.86 -5.25
C ASN A 61 14.81 -18.12 -5.76
N LYS A 62 13.76 -17.91 -6.57
CA LYS A 62 12.90 -18.97 -7.14
C LYS A 62 12.06 -19.77 -6.12
N THR A 63 12.05 -19.35 -4.86
CA THR A 63 11.26 -19.94 -3.79
C THR A 63 10.13 -19.00 -3.40
N MET A 64 8.95 -19.56 -3.14
CA MET A 64 7.82 -18.83 -2.59
C MET A 64 7.87 -18.84 -1.06
N TYR A 65 7.68 -17.68 -0.45
CA TYR A 65 7.71 -17.49 0.99
C TYR A 65 6.40 -16.87 1.48
N GLN A 66 5.94 -17.31 2.63
CA GLN A 66 4.92 -16.63 3.42
C GLN A 66 5.62 -15.57 4.29
N ARG A 67 5.11 -14.33 4.31
CA ARG A 67 5.61 -13.32 5.25
C ARG A 67 5.07 -13.56 6.65
N ASN A 68 5.91 -13.23 7.63
CA ASN A 68 5.56 -13.23 9.04
C ASN A 68 4.90 -11.91 9.48
N GLU A 69 5.24 -10.80 8.82
CA GLU A 69 4.72 -9.47 9.12
C GLU A 69 3.76 -9.02 8.01
N LEU A 70 2.79 -8.18 8.38
CA LEU A 70 1.88 -7.51 7.48
C LEU A 70 2.19 -6.02 7.49
N THR A 71 2.62 -5.48 6.34
CA THR A 71 3.21 -4.14 6.27
C THR A 71 2.77 -3.37 5.04
N ALA A 72 2.42 -2.10 5.22
CA ALA A 72 2.14 -1.18 4.12
C ALA A 72 3.19 -0.08 4.09
N ALA A 73 3.82 0.12 2.94
CA ALA A 73 4.72 1.24 2.69
C ALA A 73 4.03 2.27 1.77
N PHE A 74 4.34 3.55 1.92
CA PHE A 74 3.79 4.60 1.06
C PHE A 74 4.67 5.84 0.99
N THR A 75 4.59 6.55 -0.13
CA THR A 75 5.39 7.76 -0.37
C THR A 75 4.81 8.97 0.37
N VAL A 76 5.68 9.68 1.08
CA VAL A 76 5.39 10.96 1.75
C VAL A 76 6.27 12.04 1.12
N LYS A 77 5.62 13.03 0.50
CA LYS A 77 6.32 14.22 0.02
C LYS A 77 6.37 15.24 1.16
N LYS A 78 7.57 15.67 1.58
CA LYS A 78 7.74 16.60 2.71
C LYS A 78 7.13 17.97 2.38
N ASN A 79 7.30 18.41 1.14
CA ASN A 79 6.86 19.70 0.63
C ASN A 79 6.49 19.56 -0.85
N PHE A 80 5.35 20.14 -1.24
CA PHE A 80 4.80 20.08 -2.61
C PHE A 80 5.52 21.05 -3.55
N ARG A 81 6.82 20.81 -3.75
CA ARG A 81 7.67 21.46 -4.73
C ARG A 81 8.33 20.40 -5.60
N ASP A 82 8.74 20.78 -6.81
CA ASP A 82 9.41 19.86 -7.75
C ASP A 82 10.73 19.32 -7.18
N ASP A 83 11.45 20.16 -6.42
CA ASP A 83 12.67 19.84 -5.68
C ASP A 83 12.42 19.30 -4.26
N GLY A 84 11.16 19.09 -3.89
CA GLY A 84 10.77 18.64 -2.56
C GLY A 84 11.15 17.18 -2.32
N GLU A 85 11.76 16.92 -1.16
CA GLU A 85 12.17 15.58 -0.74
C GLU A 85 10.98 14.62 -0.64
N GLU A 86 11.19 13.39 -1.09
CA GLU A 86 10.26 12.28 -0.97
C GLU A 86 10.89 11.21 -0.09
N THR A 87 10.13 10.75 0.89
CA THR A 87 10.54 9.64 1.76
C THR A 87 9.45 8.58 1.79
N LEU A 88 9.80 7.36 2.19
CA LEU A 88 8.87 6.25 2.27
C LEU A 88 8.56 5.97 3.74
N ALA A 89 7.28 6.10 4.08
CA ALA A 89 6.75 5.70 5.37
C ALA A 89 6.38 4.21 5.35
N ARG A 90 6.47 3.55 6.51
CA ARG A 90 6.07 2.14 6.68
C ARG A 90 5.24 1.96 7.93
N VAL A 91 4.10 1.30 7.79
CA VAL A 91 3.27 0.85 8.93
C VAL A 91 3.30 -0.67 9.03
N VAL A 92 3.34 -1.16 10.27
CA VAL A 92 3.23 -2.59 10.60
C VAL A 92 1.87 -2.82 11.24
N ALA A 93 1.13 -3.76 10.67
CA ALA A 93 -0.19 -4.12 11.14
C ALA A 93 -0.13 -5.36 12.04
N GLU A 94 -0.92 -5.33 13.10
CA GLU A 94 -1.11 -6.39 14.07
C GLU A 94 -2.55 -6.87 14.04
N ASP A 95 -2.80 -8.10 14.46
CA ASP A 95 -4.11 -8.76 14.30
C ASP A 95 -5.27 -7.98 14.94
N GLY A 96 -5.01 -7.33 16.08
CA GLY A 96 -5.96 -6.50 16.82
C GLY A 96 -6.14 -5.08 16.27
N ASP A 97 -5.41 -4.67 15.22
CA ASP A 97 -5.52 -3.32 14.67
C ASP A 97 -6.91 -3.05 14.10
N THR A 98 -7.41 -1.84 14.29
CA THR A 98 -8.66 -1.32 13.72
C THR A 98 -8.36 -0.11 12.86
N LEU A 99 -9.37 0.47 12.20
CA LEU A 99 -9.22 1.70 11.43
C LEU A 99 -8.60 2.82 12.26
N GLU A 100 -8.95 2.92 13.55
CA GLU A 100 -8.44 3.97 14.44
C GLU A 100 -6.95 3.78 14.74
N THR A 101 -6.53 2.56 15.08
CA THR A 101 -5.12 2.29 15.39
C THR A 101 -4.26 2.40 14.13
N ILE A 102 -4.75 1.94 12.96
CA ILE A 102 -4.07 2.12 11.68
C ILE A 102 -3.97 3.60 11.31
N ASN A 103 -5.04 4.38 11.47
CA ASN A 103 -5.02 5.82 11.21
C ASN A 103 -3.93 6.49 12.06
N LYS A 104 -3.88 6.20 13.37
CA LYS A 104 -2.85 6.72 14.27
C LYS A 104 -1.45 6.35 13.78
N LYS A 105 -1.20 5.07 13.47
CA LYS A 105 0.09 4.58 12.94
C LYS A 105 0.49 5.32 11.65
N VAL A 106 -0.45 5.56 10.73
CA VAL A 106 -0.20 6.29 9.49
C VAL A 106 0.14 7.76 9.75
N VAL A 107 -0.64 8.44 10.58
CA VAL A 107 -0.41 9.86 10.93
C VAL A 107 0.93 10.04 11.63
N ASP A 108 1.25 9.17 12.59
CA ASP A 108 2.53 9.21 13.31
C ASP A 108 3.71 9.04 12.35
N GLN A 109 3.61 8.11 11.39
CA GLN A 109 4.64 7.90 10.36
C GLN A 109 4.78 9.09 9.39
N ILE A 110 3.67 9.70 8.97
CA ILE A 110 3.69 10.90 8.12
C ILE A 110 4.36 12.07 8.86
N ASN A 111 4.02 12.27 10.14
CA ASN A 111 4.59 13.35 10.95
C ASN A 111 6.09 13.13 11.16
N PHE A 112 6.49 11.91 11.53
CA PHE A 112 7.90 11.53 11.64
C PHE A 112 8.66 11.80 10.33
N CYS A 113 8.12 11.34 9.20
CA CYS A 113 8.73 11.55 7.88
C CYS A 113 8.89 13.03 7.51
N LYS A 114 8.01 13.92 7.98
CA LYS A 114 8.09 15.37 7.72
C LYS A 114 9.12 16.08 8.60
N THR A 115 9.33 15.59 9.82
CA THR A 115 10.25 16.22 10.79
C THR A 115 11.66 15.65 10.75
N SER A 116 11.83 14.39 10.33
CA SER A 116 13.11 13.71 10.37
C SER A 116 14.04 14.17 9.25
N THR A 117 15.29 14.45 9.61
CA THR A 117 16.42 14.56 8.67
C THR A 117 16.78 13.17 8.16
N ASP A 118 16.95 13.04 6.85
CA ASP A 118 17.07 11.73 6.21
C ASP A 118 18.49 11.16 6.37
N GLU A 119 18.79 10.52 7.52
CA GLU A 119 20.08 9.87 7.81
C GLU A 119 20.48 8.84 6.74
N SER A 120 19.50 8.27 6.03
CA SER A 120 19.73 7.35 4.91
C SER A 120 20.48 8.03 3.76
N THR A 121 20.33 9.34 3.58
CA THR A 121 21.05 10.14 2.58
C THR A 121 22.53 10.23 2.91
N GLU A 122 22.90 10.36 4.19
CA GLU A 122 24.31 10.36 4.62
C GLU A 122 24.97 9.00 4.41
N ALA A 123 24.27 7.92 4.77
CA ALA A 123 24.74 6.55 4.53
C ALA A 123 24.90 6.26 3.02
N MET A 124 23.94 6.69 2.19
CA MET A 124 24.01 6.56 0.73
C MET A 124 25.19 7.35 0.16
N ASN A 125 25.41 8.58 0.62
CA ASN A 125 26.53 9.42 0.22
C ASN A 125 27.88 8.83 0.62
N PHE A 126 27.96 8.16 1.78
CA PHE A 126 29.15 7.43 2.20
C PHE A 126 29.44 6.21 1.30
N ILE A 127 28.40 5.42 0.98
CA ILE A 127 28.51 4.28 0.06
C ILE A 127 28.95 4.72 -1.35
N GLN A 128 28.46 5.88 -1.82
CA GLN A 128 28.86 6.41 -3.12
C GLN A 128 30.35 6.78 -3.19
N LYS A 129 30.94 7.18 -2.06
CA LYS A 129 32.36 7.58 -1.95
C LYS A 129 33.30 6.39 -1.75
N LEU A 130 32.79 5.20 -1.42
CA LEU A 130 33.60 4.00 -1.22
C LEU A 130 34.10 3.40 -2.56
N PRO A 131 35.42 3.16 -2.72
CA PRO A 131 35.92 2.37 -3.84
C PRO A 131 35.37 0.94 -3.76
N GLY A 132 34.99 0.34 -4.89
CA GLY A 132 34.43 -1.01 -4.91
C GLY A 132 32.91 -1.10 -4.68
N LYS A 133 32.15 -0.01 -4.85
CA LYS A 133 30.66 0.01 -4.77
C LYS A 133 29.95 -1.10 -5.55
N LYS A 134 30.52 -1.56 -6.68
CA LYS A 134 29.99 -2.69 -7.46
C LYS A 134 30.06 -4.01 -6.69
N PHE A 135 31.13 -4.24 -5.92
CA PHE A 135 31.31 -5.41 -5.08
C PHE A 135 30.36 -5.37 -3.87
N ILE A 136 30.24 -4.21 -3.20
CA ILE A 136 29.29 -4.01 -2.10
C ILE A 136 27.86 -4.28 -2.58
N GLY A 137 27.47 -3.72 -3.74
CA GLY A 137 26.16 -3.97 -4.33
C GLY A 137 25.96 -5.40 -4.83
N ALA A 138 27.02 -6.10 -5.23
CA ALA A 138 26.94 -7.52 -5.58
C ALA A 138 26.74 -8.39 -4.34
N MET A 139 27.46 -8.10 -3.26
CA MET A 139 27.32 -8.78 -1.97
C MET A 139 25.95 -8.53 -1.36
N ALA A 140 25.45 -7.29 -1.36
CA ALA A 140 24.09 -6.97 -0.90
C ALA A 140 23.02 -7.73 -1.70
N ARG A 141 23.14 -7.78 -3.04
CA ARG A 141 22.23 -8.58 -3.88
C ARG A 141 22.31 -10.08 -3.62
N MET A 142 23.50 -10.59 -3.28
CA MET A 142 23.68 -12.00 -2.90
C MET A 142 23.01 -12.27 -1.56
N LEU A 143 23.29 -11.45 -0.54
CA LEU A 143 22.68 -11.57 0.78
C LEU A 143 21.15 -11.46 0.70
N ASP A 144 20.62 -10.51 -0.06
CA ASP A 144 19.18 -10.33 -0.27
C ASP A 144 18.56 -11.55 -0.95
N ARG A 145 19.20 -12.04 -2.02
CA ARG A 145 18.78 -13.26 -2.71
C ARG A 145 18.72 -14.46 -1.77
N HIS A 146 19.70 -14.62 -0.88
CA HIS A 146 19.77 -15.76 0.03
C HIS A 146 19.04 -15.55 1.36
N GLY A 147 18.35 -14.42 1.57
CA GLY A 147 17.68 -14.11 2.83
C GLY A 147 18.64 -13.90 4.01
N LEU A 148 19.90 -13.59 3.72
CA LEU A 148 20.97 -13.37 4.69
C LEU A 148 21.18 -11.88 5.00
N MET A 149 20.31 -10.99 4.49
CA MET A 149 20.38 -9.57 4.80
C MET A 149 20.13 -9.32 6.28
N PRO A 150 20.96 -8.50 6.95
CA PRO A 150 20.71 -8.11 8.34
C PRO A 150 19.33 -7.47 8.48
N LYS A 151 18.59 -7.85 9.54
CA LYS A 151 17.25 -7.31 9.81
C LYS A 151 17.23 -5.78 9.92
N SER A 152 18.30 -5.17 10.43
CA SER A 152 18.44 -3.71 10.51
C SER A 152 18.40 -3.02 9.14
N VAL A 153 18.95 -3.66 8.11
CA VAL A 153 18.94 -3.15 6.73
C VAL A 153 17.59 -3.43 6.06
N ILE A 154 16.99 -4.58 6.32
CA ILE A 154 15.63 -4.90 5.84
C ILE A 154 14.62 -3.92 6.43
N ALA A 155 14.74 -3.59 7.72
CA ALA A 155 13.83 -2.72 8.44
C ALA A 155 13.82 -1.28 7.90
N THR A 156 14.91 -0.84 7.28
CA THR A 156 15.03 0.47 6.63
C THR A 156 14.73 0.44 5.13
N ASP A 157 14.60 -0.75 4.52
CA ASP A 157 14.28 -0.89 3.11
C ASP A 157 12.76 -0.84 2.89
N PRO A 158 12.24 0.22 2.25
CA PRO A 158 10.82 0.42 2.09
C PRO A 158 10.16 -0.59 1.13
N TYR A 159 10.95 -1.31 0.32
CA TYR A 159 10.47 -2.33 -0.61
C TYR A 159 10.51 -3.75 -0.03
N GLN A 160 10.98 -3.90 1.21
CA GLN A 160 10.85 -5.13 2.02
C GLN A 160 9.53 -5.13 2.80
N CYS A 161 8.44 -4.89 2.10
CA CYS A 161 7.10 -4.79 2.66
C CYS A 161 6.11 -5.76 1.99
N THR A 162 4.88 -5.80 2.49
CA THR A 162 3.81 -6.59 1.87
C THR A 162 3.23 -5.88 0.66
N VAL A 163 2.90 -4.60 0.82
CA VAL A 163 2.26 -3.76 -0.19
C VAL A 163 2.84 -2.35 -0.17
N VAL A 164 3.02 -1.77 -1.36
CA VAL A 164 3.35 -0.36 -1.54
C VAL A 164 2.12 0.38 -2.06
N LEU A 165 1.80 1.54 -1.49
CA LEU A 165 0.71 2.40 -1.91
C LEU A 165 1.24 3.79 -2.31
N THR A 166 0.69 4.35 -3.39
CA THR A 166 0.92 5.74 -3.78
C THR A 166 -0.39 6.46 -3.99
N ASN A 167 -0.49 7.67 -3.43
CA ASN A 167 -1.69 8.50 -3.49
C ASN A 167 -1.56 9.62 -4.53
N LEU A 168 -1.67 9.25 -5.81
CA LEU A 168 -1.70 10.21 -6.92
C LEU A 168 -2.92 11.15 -6.86
N GLY A 169 -4.02 10.70 -6.24
CA GLY A 169 -5.18 11.54 -6.01
C GLY A 169 -4.88 12.80 -5.18
N SER A 170 -3.92 12.72 -4.25
CA SER A 170 -3.50 13.87 -3.43
C SER A 170 -2.87 15.02 -4.23
N ILE A 171 -2.32 14.73 -5.41
CA ILE A 171 -1.73 15.71 -6.34
C ILE A 171 -2.60 15.92 -7.59
N GLY A 172 -3.86 15.49 -7.54
CA GLY A 172 -4.83 15.71 -8.62
C GLY A 172 -4.67 14.80 -9.84
N MET A 173 -3.88 13.73 -9.75
CA MET A 173 -3.63 12.79 -10.84
C MET A 173 -4.62 11.61 -10.83
N ASN A 174 -4.86 11.05 -12.01
CA ASN A 174 -5.61 9.80 -12.17
C ASN A 174 -4.71 8.59 -11.88
N ILE A 175 -5.32 7.40 -11.81
CA ILE A 175 -4.56 6.14 -11.77
C ILE A 175 -3.73 5.94 -13.03
N GLY A 176 -2.66 5.16 -12.90
CA GLY A 176 -1.82 4.70 -13.99
C GLY A 176 -1.22 3.33 -13.68
N TYR A 177 -0.58 2.73 -14.68
CA TYR A 177 0.21 1.53 -14.49
C TYR A 177 1.48 1.87 -13.70
N HIS A 178 1.82 1.01 -12.74
CA HIS A 178 3.08 1.05 -12.03
C HIS A 178 3.62 -0.38 -11.90
N HIS A 179 4.84 -0.63 -12.35
CA HIS A 179 5.49 -1.93 -12.23
C HIS A 179 5.76 -2.30 -10.76
N LEU A 180 5.97 -3.57 -10.48
CA LEU A 180 6.64 -4.03 -9.28
C LEU A 180 8.13 -3.67 -9.30
N MET A 181 8.76 -3.81 -8.14
CA MET A 181 10.19 -3.59 -8.00
C MET A 181 10.95 -4.92 -8.08
N ASN A 182 12.01 -4.95 -8.90
CA ASN A 182 12.95 -6.08 -8.93
C ASN A 182 13.76 -6.21 -7.64
N TRP A 183 13.97 -5.07 -6.96
CA TRP A 183 14.57 -4.99 -5.63
C TRP A 183 13.50 -5.15 -4.55
N GLY A 184 13.91 -5.65 -3.38
CA GLY A 184 13.00 -5.88 -2.26
C GLY A 184 12.21 -7.17 -2.41
N THR A 185 11.13 -7.28 -1.65
CA THR A 185 10.26 -8.47 -1.67
C THR A 185 8.81 -8.14 -1.99
N THR A 186 8.39 -6.86 -2.00
CA THR A 186 7.01 -6.46 -2.25
C THR A 186 6.40 -7.14 -3.48
N SER A 187 5.17 -7.61 -3.32
CA SER A 187 4.45 -8.37 -4.34
C SER A 187 3.14 -7.69 -4.76
N ILE A 188 2.84 -6.52 -4.18
CA ILE A 188 1.63 -5.76 -4.45
C ILE A 188 1.99 -4.27 -4.50
N PHE A 189 1.55 -3.59 -5.54
CA PHE A 189 1.63 -2.15 -5.68
C PHE A 189 0.23 -1.58 -5.98
N ILE A 190 -0.19 -0.56 -5.23
CA ILE A 190 -1.50 0.08 -5.37
C ILE A 190 -1.33 1.57 -5.67
N VAL A 191 -1.89 2.02 -6.78
CA VAL A 191 -1.99 3.43 -7.16
C VAL A 191 -3.41 3.92 -6.90
N ILE A 192 -3.54 4.96 -6.08
CA ILE A 192 -4.82 5.57 -5.72
C ILE A 192 -4.99 6.84 -6.56
N GLY A 193 -6.04 6.87 -7.39
CA GLY A 193 -6.35 8.03 -8.23
C GLY A 193 -7.22 9.08 -7.55
N LYS A 194 -7.42 10.21 -8.23
CA LYS A 194 -8.34 11.26 -7.76
C LYS A 194 -9.80 10.79 -7.75
N LYS A 195 -10.55 11.36 -6.82
CA LYS A 195 -12.00 11.21 -6.74
C LYS A 195 -12.68 11.96 -7.89
N HIS A 196 -13.69 11.36 -8.51
CA HIS A 196 -14.44 11.96 -9.61
C HIS A 196 -15.88 11.46 -9.63
N ASN A 197 -16.76 12.19 -10.32
CA ASN A 197 -18.13 11.71 -10.54
C ASN A 197 -18.17 10.92 -11.84
N ARG A 198 -18.79 9.74 -11.83
CA ARG A 198 -18.92 8.88 -13.01
C ARG A 198 -20.39 8.55 -13.28
N PRO A 199 -20.85 8.56 -14.54
CA PRO A 199 -22.20 8.11 -14.87
C PRO A 199 -22.32 6.60 -14.65
N HIS A 200 -23.39 6.19 -13.96
CA HIS A 200 -23.76 4.80 -13.74
C HIS A 200 -25.15 4.54 -14.31
N TYR A 201 -25.25 3.53 -15.15
CA TYR A 201 -26.49 3.09 -15.76
C TYR A 201 -27.15 2.05 -14.85
N ASP A 202 -28.40 2.27 -14.48
CA ASP A 202 -29.22 1.22 -13.88
C ASP A 202 -29.72 0.23 -14.96
N LYS A 203 -30.47 -0.79 -14.52
CA LYS A 203 -31.00 -1.83 -15.42
C LYS A 203 -32.04 -1.28 -16.42
N ASP A 204 -32.64 -0.14 -16.10
CA ASP A 204 -33.68 0.50 -16.89
C ASP A 204 -33.08 1.58 -17.83
N GLY A 205 -31.77 1.79 -17.79
CA GLY A 205 -31.04 2.74 -18.62
C GLY A 205 -30.99 4.15 -18.05
N ASN A 206 -31.50 4.41 -16.85
CA ASN A 206 -31.38 5.71 -16.21
C ASN A 206 -29.94 5.95 -15.76
N ILE A 207 -29.53 7.22 -15.84
CA ILE A 207 -28.17 7.65 -15.48
C ILE A 207 -28.21 8.26 -14.09
N THR A 208 -27.40 7.71 -13.18
CA THR A 208 -27.10 8.31 -11.90
C THR A 208 -25.62 8.67 -11.84
N MET A 209 -25.30 9.88 -11.37
CA MET A 209 -23.90 10.25 -11.14
C MET A 209 -23.47 9.71 -9.79
N ARG A 210 -22.43 8.88 -9.75
CA ARG A 210 -21.87 8.35 -8.50
C ARG A 210 -20.51 8.93 -8.22
N ARG A 211 -20.24 9.20 -6.95
CA ARG A 211 -18.91 9.61 -6.50
C ARG A 211 -18.01 8.38 -6.44
N GLU A 212 -16.99 8.34 -7.29
CA GLU A 212 -16.10 7.19 -7.40
C GLU A 212 -14.63 7.57 -7.26
N MET A 213 -13.82 6.57 -6.98
CA MET A 213 -12.37 6.60 -7.08
C MET A 213 -11.90 5.27 -7.68
N SER A 214 -10.80 5.33 -8.40
CA SER A 214 -10.19 4.14 -8.99
C SER A 214 -8.88 3.81 -8.29
N LEU A 215 -8.62 2.52 -8.15
CA LEU A 215 -7.33 1.96 -7.76
C LEU A 215 -6.76 1.20 -8.96
N SER A 216 -5.48 1.39 -9.25
CA SER A 216 -4.71 0.49 -10.10
C SER A 216 -3.85 -0.39 -9.22
N ILE A 217 -3.86 -1.69 -9.49
CA ILE A 217 -3.23 -2.70 -8.65
C ILE A 217 -2.35 -3.57 -9.54
N THR A 218 -1.06 -3.66 -9.20
CA THR A 218 -0.10 -4.55 -9.85
C THR A 218 0.34 -5.59 -8.83
N ILE A 219 0.21 -6.87 -9.16
CA ILE A 219 0.52 -8.00 -8.27
C ILE A 219 1.49 -8.94 -8.96
N ASP A 220 2.38 -9.58 -8.19
CA ASP A 220 3.24 -10.65 -8.68
C ASP A 220 2.37 -11.88 -8.96
N GLU A 221 2.10 -12.20 -10.21
CA GLU A 221 1.09 -13.20 -10.57
C GLU A 221 1.38 -14.59 -10.01
N ARG A 222 2.63 -14.87 -9.63
CA ARG A 222 3.08 -16.17 -9.15
C ARG A 222 2.64 -16.49 -7.73
N ILE A 223 2.20 -15.52 -6.92
CA ILE A 223 1.93 -15.73 -5.49
C ILE A 223 0.61 -16.49 -5.24
N SER A 224 -0.32 -16.45 -6.19
CA SER A 224 -1.64 -17.12 -6.16
C SER A 224 -2.29 -17.17 -7.55
N ASP A 225 -3.43 -17.85 -7.69
CA ASP A 225 -4.22 -17.89 -8.92
C ASP A 225 -5.20 -16.70 -9.08
N GLY A 226 -5.72 -16.54 -10.31
CA GLY A 226 -6.64 -15.47 -10.68
C GLY A 226 -7.99 -15.47 -9.95
N PHE A 227 -8.53 -16.64 -9.59
CA PHE A 227 -9.79 -16.71 -8.83
C PHE A 227 -9.59 -16.21 -7.40
N TYR A 228 -8.46 -16.55 -6.80
CA TYR A 228 -8.05 -15.98 -5.53
C TYR A 228 -7.95 -14.45 -5.62
N TYR A 229 -7.23 -13.90 -6.61
CA TYR A 229 -7.13 -12.45 -6.79
C TYR A 229 -8.49 -11.77 -6.96
N ALA A 230 -9.37 -12.32 -7.80
CA ALA A 230 -10.70 -11.75 -8.03
C ALA A 230 -11.51 -11.66 -6.73
N ARG A 231 -11.48 -12.71 -5.91
CA ARG A 231 -12.12 -12.69 -4.58
C ARG A 231 -11.43 -11.69 -3.64
N SER A 232 -10.09 -11.58 -3.67
CA SER A 232 -9.35 -10.66 -2.78
C SER A 232 -9.69 -9.20 -3.09
N LEU A 233 -9.82 -8.86 -4.37
CA LEU A 233 -10.28 -7.54 -4.79
C LEU A 233 -11.74 -7.27 -4.42
N ARG A 234 -12.61 -8.29 -4.51
CA ARG A 234 -14.01 -8.14 -4.06
C ARG A 234 -14.07 -7.80 -2.57
N LEU A 235 -13.28 -8.46 -1.75
CA LEU A 235 -13.14 -8.13 -0.33
C LEU A 235 -12.59 -6.72 -0.13
N LEU A 236 -11.51 -6.34 -0.82
CA LEU A 236 -10.94 -5.00 -0.74
C LEU A 236 -11.97 -3.92 -1.09
N LYS A 237 -12.70 -4.11 -2.21
CA LYS A 237 -13.79 -3.22 -2.61
C LYS A 237 -14.86 -3.13 -1.52
N LYS A 238 -15.33 -4.29 -1.02
CA LYS A 238 -16.35 -4.36 0.02
C LYS A 238 -15.94 -3.57 1.27
N LEU A 239 -14.71 -3.73 1.73
CA LEU A 239 -14.16 -3.04 2.90
C LEU A 239 -14.09 -1.52 2.69
N ILE A 240 -13.68 -1.05 1.51
CA ILE A 240 -13.59 0.39 1.23
C ILE A 240 -14.99 1.01 1.12
N GLU A 241 -15.93 0.34 0.46
CA GLU A 241 -17.31 0.82 0.28
C GLU A 241 -18.18 0.72 1.55
N ASN A 242 -17.71 0.02 2.59
CA ASN A 242 -18.42 -0.20 3.85
C ASN A 242 -17.39 -0.09 5.01
N PRO A 243 -16.89 1.14 5.29
CA PRO A 243 -15.78 1.36 6.21
C PRO A 243 -16.09 1.02 7.67
N GLU A 244 -17.36 0.84 8.05
CA GLU A 244 -17.76 0.32 9.36
C GLU A 244 -17.16 -1.07 9.65
N LEU A 245 -16.87 -1.86 8.61
CA LEU A 245 -16.22 -3.17 8.73
C LEU A 245 -14.74 -3.07 9.15
N LEU A 246 -14.16 -1.87 9.09
CA LEU A 246 -12.80 -1.57 9.51
C LEU A 246 -12.72 -1.14 10.97
N GLU A 247 -13.85 -0.93 11.66
CA GLU A 247 -13.86 -0.73 13.11
C GLU A 247 -13.54 -2.02 13.86
N LEU A 248 -13.79 -3.16 13.23
CA LEU A 248 -13.45 -4.49 13.72
C LEU A 248 -11.95 -4.80 13.49
N PRO A 249 -11.31 -5.56 14.39
CA PRO A 249 -9.92 -6.02 14.21
C PRO A 249 -9.62 -6.56 12.82
N ILE A 250 -8.42 -6.35 12.28
CA ILE A 250 -8.08 -6.78 10.93
C ILE A 250 -8.11 -8.30 10.72
N GLU A 251 -7.98 -9.09 11.80
CA GLU A 251 -8.12 -10.54 11.73
C GLU A 251 -9.57 -11.03 11.66
N GLU A 252 -10.54 -10.17 12.00
CA GLU A 252 -11.95 -10.55 12.06
C GLU A 252 -12.53 -10.75 10.65
N GLU A 253 -13.13 -11.92 10.43
CA GLU A 253 -13.69 -12.32 9.14
C GLU A 253 -14.87 -11.45 8.70
N VAL A 254 -14.93 -11.19 7.40
CA VAL A 254 -15.99 -10.42 6.75
C VAL A 254 -16.62 -11.29 5.67
N LYS A 255 -17.95 -11.24 5.53
CA LYS A 255 -18.69 -11.91 4.43
C LYS A 255 -18.69 -11.02 3.18
N TYR A 256 -18.32 -11.57 2.02
CA TYR A 256 -18.18 -10.85 0.74
C TYR A 256 -18.33 -11.74 -0.51
#